data_AF-A0A0A8USS0-F1
#
_entry.id   AF-A0A0A8USS0-F1
#
_cell.length_a   1.000
_cell.length_b   1.000
_cell.length_c   1.000
_cell.angle_alpha   90.00
_cell.angle_beta   90.00
_cell.angle_gamma   90.00
#
_symmetry.space_group_name_H-M   'P 1'
#
loop_
_entity.id
_entity.type
_entity.pdbx_description
1 polymer ?
#
loop_
_entity_poly.entity_id
_entity_poly.type
_entity_poly.pdbx_seq_one_letter_code
_entity_poly.pdbx_strand_id
1 'polypeptide(L)'
;MLNLNSGIICDLLLKARQFQAKENVSFPDVTDDMDASYVLADYSDDLVYQEVTQAINDLRPDQQVTLVALMYVGRGDYSEKEWEDAYRTAREEWTNHTGEYLLARPTMPDDIERGLNLLGISCND
;
A
#
# COMPACT_ATOMS: atom_id res chain seq x y z
N MET A 1 5.15 -3.30 17.55
CA MET A 1 4.12 -2.22 17.63
C MET A 1 4.30 -1.33 16.41
N LEU A 2 3.21 -0.88 15.77
CA LEU A 2 3.28 -0.10 14.54
C LEU A 2 4.10 1.20 14.74
N ASN A 3 5.00 1.50 13.80
CA ASN A 3 5.86 2.70 13.77
C ASN A 3 5.26 3.85 12.93
N LEU A 4 4.02 3.68 12.47
CA LEU A 4 3.27 4.63 11.66
C LEU A 4 1.92 4.88 12.32
N ASN A 5 1.53 6.15 12.39
CA ASN A 5 0.26 6.57 12.98
C ASN A 5 -0.91 6.06 12.13
N SER A 6 -1.92 5.47 12.76
CA SER A 6 -3.09 4.91 12.07
C SER A 6 -3.86 5.96 11.27
N GLY A 7 -4.01 7.19 11.77
CA GLY A 7 -4.67 8.28 11.04
C GLY A 7 -3.97 8.61 9.71
N ILE A 8 -2.62 8.63 9.70
CA ILE A 8 -1.85 8.81 8.45
C ILE A 8 -2.15 7.68 7.47
N ILE A 9 -2.24 6.44 7.97
CA ILE A 9 -2.58 5.28 7.13
C ILE A 9 -3.99 5.47 6.56
N CYS A 10 -4.99 5.79 7.38
CA CYS A 10 -6.37 5.92 6.95
C CYS A 10 -6.58 7.05 5.92
N ASP A 11 -5.93 8.20 6.11
CA ASP A 11 -5.93 9.30 5.12
C ASP A 11 -5.34 8.85 3.78
N LEU A 12 -4.26 8.06 3.83
CA LEU A 12 -3.60 7.52 2.64
C LEU A 12 -4.50 6.52 1.91
N LEU A 13 -5.18 5.63 2.64
CA LEU A 13 -6.13 4.68 2.05
C LEU A 13 -7.29 5.41 1.38
N LEU A 14 -7.80 6.49 1.97
CA LEU A 14 -8.86 7.29 1.37
C LEU A 14 -8.42 7.90 0.03
N LYS A 15 -7.23 8.49 -0.04
CA LYS A 15 -6.70 9.07 -1.28
C LYS A 15 -6.41 7.99 -2.34
N ALA A 16 -5.88 6.84 -1.94
CA ALA A 16 -5.66 5.71 -2.84
C ALA A 16 -6.99 5.21 -3.46
N ARG A 17 -8.05 5.10 -2.64
CA ARG A 17 -9.40 4.76 -3.14
C ARG A 17 -9.94 5.82 -4.11
N GLN A 18 -9.70 7.11 -3.84
CA GLN A 18 -10.10 8.19 -4.75
C GLN A 18 -9.41 8.08 -6.10
N PHE A 19 -8.11 7.75 -6.13
CA PHE A 19 -7.38 7.49 -7.38
C PHE A 19 -7.98 6.29 -8.12
N GLN A 20 -8.15 5.16 -7.44
CA GLN A 20 -8.65 3.92 -8.04
C GLN A 20 -10.10 3.99 -8.53
N ALA A 21 -10.91 4.91 -7.99
CA ALA A 21 -12.29 5.13 -8.40
C ALA A 21 -12.45 6.00 -9.65
N LYS A 22 -11.36 6.59 -10.18
CA LYS A 22 -11.42 7.43 -11.38
C LYS A 22 -11.73 6.59 -12.62
N GLU A 23 -12.61 7.08 -13.50
CA GLU A 23 -13.03 6.38 -14.71
C GLU A 23 -11.89 6.05 -15.68
N ASN A 24 -10.85 6.89 -15.72
CA ASN A 24 -9.68 6.69 -16.56
C ASN A 24 -8.66 5.72 -15.96
N VAL A 25 -8.85 5.24 -14.73
CA VAL A 25 -7.96 4.28 -14.09
C VAL A 25 -8.46 2.87 -14.36
N SER A 26 -7.70 2.15 -15.20
CA SER A 26 -7.87 0.74 -15.49
C SER A 26 -6.64 -0.03 -15.05
N PHE A 27 -6.86 -1.11 -14.30
CA PHE A 27 -5.80 -2.03 -13.92
C PHE A 27 -5.79 -3.18 -14.93
N PRO A 28 -4.67 -3.42 -15.64
CA PRO A 28 -4.56 -4.60 -16.49
C PRO A 28 -4.67 -5.87 -15.64
N ASP A 29 -5.11 -6.97 -16.26
CA ASP A 29 -5.06 -8.29 -15.61
C ASP A 29 -3.60 -8.60 -15.26
N VAL A 30 -3.28 -8.55 -13.97
CA VAL A 30 -1.91 -8.63 -13.47
C VAL A 30 -1.38 -10.05 -13.72
N THR A 31 -0.35 -10.17 -14.56
CA THR A 31 0.48 -11.38 -14.62
C THR A 31 1.72 -11.19 -13.74
N ASP A 32 2.26 -12.26 -13.16
CA ASP A 32 3.37 -12.19 -12.17
C ASP A 32 4.63 -11.46 -12.68
N ASP A 33 4.73 -11.26 -13.99
CA ASP A 33 5.80 -10.61 -14.74
C ASP A 33 5.57 -9.11 -15.01
N MET A 34 4.43 -8.53 -14.61
CA MET A 34 4.15 -7.11 -14.78
C MET A 34 4.69 -6.25 -13.63
N ASP A 35 5.66 -5.40 -13.93
CA ASP A 35 6.20 -4.42 -12.97
C ASP A 35 5.18 -3.30 -12.69
N ALA A 36 5.21 -2.75 -11.47
CA ALA A 36 4.39 -1.60 -11.05
C ALA A 36 4.58 -0.40 -11.99
N SER A 37 5.79 -0.22 -12.53
CA SER A 37 6.11 0.81 -13.51
C SER A 37 5.29 0.69 -14.80
N TYR A 38 4.97 -0.54 -15.22
CA TYR A 38 4.13 -0.80 -16.41
C TYR A 38 2.65 -0.55 -16.11
N VAL A 39 2.16 -1.03 -14.96
CA VAL A 39 0.75 -0.86 -14.54
C VAL A 39 0.38 0.62 -14.42
N LEU A 40 1.34 1.46 -14.03
CA LEU A 40 1.10 2.86 -13.69
C LEU A 40 1.62 3.87 -14.73
N ALA A 41 2.20 3.41 -15.84
CA ALA A 41 2.84 4.28 -16.84
C ALA A 41 1.91 5.40 -17.33
N ASP A 42 0.65 5.07 -17.59
CA ASP A 42 -0.37 5.99 -18.13
C ASP A 42 -0.88 7.02 -17.09
N TYR A 43 -0.55 6.85 -15.80
CA TYR A 43 -1.04 7.70 -14.70
C TYR A 43 0.02 8.65 -14.14
N SER A 44 1.23 8.65 -14.70
CA SER A 44 2.35 9.46 -14.20
C SER A 44 2.05 10.97 -14.14
N ASP A 45 1.16 11.49 -14.99
CA ASP A 45 0.71 12.89 -15.00
C ASP A 45 -0.55 13.16 -14.14
N ASP A 46 -1.16 12.14 -13.52
CA ASP A 46 -2.35 12.31 -12.67
C ASP A 46 -1.96 12.89 -11.30
N LEU A 47 -2.56 14.02 -10.93
CA LEU A 47 -2.22 14.72 -9.68
C LEU A 47 -2.51 13.90 -8.42
N VAL A 48 -3.57 13.08 -8.41
CA VAL A 48 -3.92 12.26 -7.26
C VAL A 48 -2.97 11.07 -7.16
N TYR A 49 -2.60 10.49 -8.30
CA TYR A 49 -1.54 9.47 -8.37
C TYR A 49 -0.22 10.00 -7.78
N GLN A 50 0.24 11.16 -8.24
CA GLN A 50 1.46 11.80 -7.75
C GLN A 50 1.38 12.09 -6.26
N GLU A 51 0.25 12.63 -5.78
CA GLU A 51 0.04 12.93 -4.37
C GLU A 51 0.13 11.67 -3.49
N VAL A 52 -0.53 10.57 -3.89
CA VAL A 52 -0.52 9.32 -3.11
C VAL A 52 0.86 8.68 -3.11
N THR A 53 1.49 8.56 -4.28
CA THR A 53 2.82 7.95 -4.39
C THR A 53 3.88 8.76 -3.66
N GLN A 54 3.88 10.09 -3.77
CA GLN A 54 4.76 10.96 -3.00
C GLN A 54 4.49 10.87 -1.50
N ALA A 55 3.22 10.87 -1.08
CA ALA A 55 2.89 10.72 0.34
C ALA A 55 3.44 9.41 0.95
N ILE A 56 3.44 8.31 0.19
CA ILE A 56 4.06 7.04 0.61
C ILE A 56 5.59 7.15 0.60
N ASN A 57 6.16 7.66 -0.49
CA ASN A 57 7.61 7.70 -0.70
C ASN A 57 8.33 8.71 0.24
N ASP A 58 7.62 9.71 0.75
CA ASP A 58 8.12 10.67 1.74
C ASP A 58 8.10 10.12 3.18
N LEU A 59 7.41 9.00 3.43
CA LEU A 59 7.51 8.30 4.71
C LEU A 59 8.92 7.78 4.92
N ARG A 60 9.33 7.64 6.18
CA ARG A 60 10.61 6.99 6.46
C ARG A 60 10.62 5.55 5.92
N PRO A 61 11.78 4.99 5.54
CA PRO A 61 11.87 3.62 5.02
C PRO A 61 11.18 2.58 5.91
N ASP A 62 11.34 2.67 7.23
CA ASP A 62 10.70 1.76 8.19
C ASP A 62 9.17 1.88 8.18
N GLN A 63 8.63 3.05 7.87
CA GLN A 63 7.19 3.28 7.80
C GLN A 63 6.60 2.80 6.46
N GLN A 64 7.35 2.92 5.37
CA GLN A 64 7.00 2.32 4.08
C GLN A 64 6.90 0.79 4.19
N VAL A 65 7.89 0.18 4.83
CA VAL A 65 7.90 -1.27 5.14
C VAL A 65 6.65 -1.68 5.92
N THR A 66 6.22 -0.88 6.89
CA THR A 66 4.99 -1.16 7.65
C THR A 66 3.74 -1.20 6.77
N LEU A 67 3.62 -0.31 5.78
CA LEU A 67 2.49 -0.32 4.85
C LEU A 67 2.47 -1.61 4.01
N VAL A 68 3.63 -2.03 3.51
CA VAL A 68 3.77 -3.27 2.74
C VAL A 68 3.47 -4.50 3.60
N ALA A 69 3.95 -4.52 4.85
CA ALA A 69 3.68 -5.61 5.79
C ALA A 69 2.18 -5.71 6.14
N LEU A 70 1.51 -4.56 6.36
CA LEU A 70 0.06 -4.52 6.57
C LEU A 70 -0.70 -5.07 5.36
N MET A 71 -0.28 -4.71 4.15
CA MET A 71 -0.86 -5.25 2.92
C MET A 71 -0.70 -6.77 2.85
N TYR A 72 0.49 -7.32 3.11
CA TYR A 72 0.71 -8.78 3.11
C TYR A 72 -0.18 -9.51 4.12
N VAL A 73 -0.30 -8.97 5.34
CA VAL A 73 -1.14 -9.56 6.38
C VAL A 73 -2.62 -9.51 5.99
N GLY A 74 -3.11 -8.37 5.50
CA GLY A 74 -4.52 -8.24 5.13
C GLY A 74 -4.91 -8.90 3.81
N ARG A 75 -3.94 -9.18 2.93
CA ARG A 75 -4.08 -10.05 1.76
C ARG A 75 -4.14 -11.53 2.13
N GLY A 76 -3.57 -11.88 3.29
CA GLY A 76 -3.54 -13.25 3.82
C GLY A 76 -2.27 -14.03 3.47
N ASP A 77 -1.20 -13.35 3.04
CA ASP A 77 0.11 -13.99 2.83
C ASP A 77 0.76 -14.40 4.16
N TYR A 78 0.45 -13.64 5.22
CA TYR A 78 0.86 -13.87 6.60
C TYR A 78 -0.33 -13.64 7.53
N SER A 79 -0.36 -14.32 8.68
CA SER A 79 -1.31 -14.04 9.76
C SER A 79 -0.83 -12.90 10.68
N GLU A 80 -1.71 -12.42 11.56
CA GLU A 80 -1.37 -11.44 12.59
C GLU A 80 -0.27 -11.92 13.55
N LYS A 81 -0.14 -13.24 13.71
CA LYS A 81 0.90 -13.88 14.53
C LYS A 81 2.25 -13.94 13.84
N GLU A 82 2.27 -13.79 12.53
CA GLU A 82 3.46 -13.80 11.68
C GLU A 82 3.88 -12.37 11.28
N TRP A 83 3.41 -11.36 12.02
CA TRP A 83 3.72 -9.95 11.77
C TRP A 83 5.21 -9.67 11.60
N GLU A 84 6.07 -10.23 12.46
CA GLU A 84 7.52 -10.00 12.38
C GLU A 84 8.13 -10.59 11.11
N ASP A 85 7.60 -11.71 10.61
CA ASP A 85 8.02 -12.30 9.35
C ASP A 85 7.52 -11.47 8.16
N ALA A 86 6.26 -11.03 8.18
CA ALA A 86 5.72 -10.13 7.17
C ALA A 86 6.53 -8.83 7.07
N TYR A 87 6.87 -8.23 8.23
CA TYR A 87 7.68 -7.02 8.31
C TYR A 87 9.11 -7.26 7.81
N ARG A 88 9.73 -8.39 8.18
CA ARG A 88 11.06 -8.76 7.70
C ARG A 88 11.10 -8.93 6.19
N THR A 89 10.15 -9.66 5.61
CA THR A 89 10.06 -9.82 4.15
C THR A 89 9.79 -8.49 3.46
N ALA A 90 8.86 -7.68 3.95
CA ALA A 90 8.61 -6.33 3.42
C ALA A 90 9.87 -5.45 3.46
N ARG A 91 10.73 -5.62 4.48
CA ARG A 91 12.00 -4.89 4.60
C ARG A 91 13.06 -5.40 3.64
N GLU A 92 13.14 -6.70 3.42
CA GLU A 92 14.08 -7.32 2.48
C GLU A 92 13.76 -6.92 1.03
N GLU A 93 12.48 -6.78 0.69
CA GLU A 93 11.98 -6.36 -0.62
C GLU A 93 11.85 -4.83 -0.78
N TRP A 94 12.23 -4.04 0.23
CA TRP A 94 12.01 -2.59 0.21
C TRP A 94 12.84 -1.89 -0.86
N THR A 95 12.19 -0.97 -1.58
CA THR A 95 12.82 -0.05 -2.53
C THR A 95 12.29 1.37 -2.33
N ASN A 96 12.90 2.34 -3.01
CA ASN A 96 12.46 3.74 -3.04
C ASN A 96 11.20 3.99 -3.90
N HIS A 97 10.57 2.93 -4.42
CA HIS A 97 9.35 2.98 -5.25
C HIS A 97 8.16 2.31 -4.56
N THR A 98 8.09 2.42 -3.22
CA THR A 98 7.04 1.74 -2.43
C THR A 98 5.65 2.28 -2.76
N GLY A 99 5.52 3.58 -3.05
CA GLY A 99 4.27 4.19 -3.44
C GLY A 99 3.68 3.58 -4.71
N GLU A 100 4.51 3.46 -5.75
CA GLU A 100 4.15 2.85 -7.03
C GLU A 100 3.84 1.36 -6.85
N TYR A 101 4.66 0.64 -6.09
CA TYR A 101 4.42 -0.76 -5.77
C TYR A 101 3.04 -0.96 -5.11
N LEU A 102 2.70 -0.18 -4.09
CA LEU A 102 1.41 -0.30 -3.41
C LEU A 102 0.26 0.12 -4.31
N LEU A 103 0.38 1.23 -5.04
CA LEU A 103 -0.72 1.79 -5.82
C LEU A 103 -1.01 1.02 -7.12
N ALA A 104 -0.05 0.24 -7.63
CA ALA A 104 -0.24 -0.68 -8.75
C ALA A 104 -1.21 -1.83 -8.41
N ARG A 105 -1.55 -2.03 -7.13
CA ARG A 105 -2.45 -3.09 -6.67
C ARG A 105 -3.84 -2.50 -6.39
N PRO A 106 -4.88 -2.87 -7.15
CA PRO A 106 -6.22 -2.32 -6.97
C PRO A 106 -6.81 -2.64 -5.57
N THR A 107 -6.43 -3.76 -4.97
CA THR A 107 -6.92 -4.18 -3.65
C THR A 107 -6.12 -3.58 -2.49
N MET A 108 -5.03 -2.85 -2.75
CA MET A 108 -4.12 -2.39 -1.70
C MET A 108 -4.82 -1.63 -0.57
N PRO A 109 -5.78 -0.72 -0.83
CA PRO A 109 -6.45 -0.04 0.27
C PRO A 109 -7.23 -0.98 1.20
N ASP A 110 -7.92 -1.96 0.61
CA ASP A 110 -8.66 -2.98 1.35
C ASP A 110 -7.72 -3.93 2.10
N ASP A 111 -6.61 -4.33 1.48
CA ASP A 111 -5.60 -5.19 2.08
C ASP A 111 -4.98 -4.51 3.31
N ILE A 112 -4.52 -3.26 3.21
CA ILE A 112 -3.93 -2.56 4.35
C ILE A 112 -4.95 -2.33 5.47
N GLU A 113 -6.20 -1.96 5.14
CA GLU A 113 -7.26 -1.79 6.11
C GLU A 113 -7.58 -3.09 6.86
N ARG A 114 -7.66 -4.23 6.15
CA ARG A 114 -7.80 -5.54 6.78
C ARG A 114 -6.61 -5.88 7.68
N GLY A 115 -5.39 -5.58 7.24
CA GLY A 115 -4.17 -5.80 8.03
C GLY A 115 -4.20 -5.01 9.35
N LEU A 116 -4.62 -3.75 9.32
CA LEU A 116 -4.83 -2.94 10.52
C LEU A 116 -5.85 -3.58 11.47
N ASN A 117 -7.01 -3.97 10.94
CA ASN A 117 -8.09 -4.57 11.72
C ASN A 117 -7.66 -5.89 12.38
N LEU A 118 -6.88 -6.73 11.70
CA LEU A 118 -6.32 -7.97 12.25
C LEU A 118 -5.36 -7.71 13.42
N LEU A 119 -4.66 -6.58 13.42
CA LEU A 119 -3.82 -6.13 14.54
C LEU A 119 -4.61 -5.40 15.64
N GLY A 120 -5.95 -5.33 15.52
CA GLY A 120 -6.82 -4.68 16.49
C GLY A 120 -6.84 -3.15 16.38
N ILE A 121 -6.48 -2.60 15.21
CA ILE A 121 -6.43 -1.15 14.95
C ILE A 121 -7.46 -0.82 13.87
N SER A 122 -8.35 0.13 14.14
CA SER A 122 -9.39 0.54 13.20
C SER A 122 -9.15 1.94 12.65
N CYS A 123 -9.61 2.19 11.43
CA CYS A 123 -9.64 3.52 10.82
C CYS A 123 -10.79 4.42 11.28
N ASN A 124 -11.48 4.05 12.36
CA ASN A 124 -12.55 4.82 12.97
C ASN A 124 -12.03 5.54 14.22
N ASP A 125 -11.41 6.70 14.05
CA ASP A 125 -11.32 7.77 15.06
C ASP A 125 -10.95 9.11 14.39
#